data_AF-A0AAN7D7S3-F1
#
_entry.id   AF-A0AAN7D7S3-F1
#
_cell.length_a   1.000
_cell.length_b   1.000
_cell.length_c   1.000
_cell.angle_alpha   90.00
_cell.angle_beta   90.00
_cell.angle_gamma   90.00
#
_symmetry.space_group_name_H-M   'P 1'
#
loop_
_entity.id
_entity.type
_entity.pdbx_description
1 polymer ?
#
loop_
_entity_poly.entity_id
_entity_poly.type
_entity_poly.pdbx_seq_one_letter_code
_entity_poly.pdbx_strand_id
1 'polypeptide(L)'
;MLVMLVNKQNQSTHVQVPLLFPLTRTTGLTKQRTNTVTMIYKSVDRLKRIHEPVHLNIATALILPVKTIQQPSVIVSKMPIRATQLQVKDLYQPNPDQPLQLEARKAPTIPADIRRACKKILKQINENKVHIQPYFNLMLQPPQDGTNRTTDISFKPFIDSYDFNSQQGITRQISTRTFRTACIEAHTSSIARSNWNFFWSLSLNLVHRNVIYRFLTHTIPTKRLLHYFEIAESPLCPICGNEENAVHLLFLCSSKVSIWKAIIFEFLWPTVSIGDVIQACSSLDFENIKYVSKSYTTAHMAVLVTLGNIWRAQVRMIFHSTPFTWIDVVQQIKNELLQLHAQTEIHKQL
;
A
#
# COMPACT_ATOMS: atom_id res chain seq x y z
N MET A 1 0.78 -9.79 9.84
CA MET A 1 1.99 -9.33 9.12
C MET A 1 2.08 -7.80 9.02
N LEU A 2 1.07 -7.10 8.47
CA LEU A 2 1.10 -5.64 8.31
C LEU A 2 1.20 -4.85 9.64
N VAL A 3 0.40 -5.23 10.66
CA VAL A 3 0.45 -4.61 12.00
C VAL A 3 1.85 -4.72 12.61
N MET A 4 2.47 -5.90 12.54
CA MET A 4 3.82 -6.12 13.02
C MET A 4 4.85 -5.30 12.24
N LEU A 5 4.68 -5.18 10.92
CA LEU A 5 5.58 -4.38 10.07
C LEU A 5 5.53 -2.90 10.44
N VAL A 6 4.33 -2.33 10.57
CA VAL A 6 4.14 -0.91 10.95
C VAL A 6 4.68 -0.65 12.36
N ASN A 7 4.39 -1.52 13.33
CA ASN A 7 4.91 -1.39 14.69
C ASN A 7 6.43 -1.45 14.73
N LYS A 8 7.03 -2.47 14.09
CA LYS A 8 8.49 -2.65 14.04
C LYS A 8 9.17 -1.47 13.36
N GLN A 9 8.61 -0.96 12.26
CA GLN A 9 9.17 0.17 11.52
C GLN A 9 9.19 1.46 12.33
N ASN A 10 8.15 1.72 13.13
CA ASN A 10 8.02 2.96 13.89
C ASN A 10 8.43 2.82 15.36
N GLN A 11 8.94 1.66 15.78
CA GLN A 11 9.22 1.33 17.19
C GLN A 11 8.00 1.61 18.08
N SER A 12 6.81 1.30 17.58
CA SER A 12 5.55 1.55 18.26
C SER A 12 4.95 0.25 18.79
N THR A 13 4.36 0.30 19.98
CA THR A 13 3.58 -0.80 20.55
C THR A 13 2.16 -0.85 20.01
N HIS A 14 1.62 0.29 19.55
CA HIS A 14 0.26 0.43 19.04
C HIS A 14 0.26 0.94 17.61
N VAL A 15 -0.20 0.11 16.67
CA VAL A 15 -0.20 0.42 15.23
C VAL A 15 -1.01 1.67 14.89
N GLN A 16 -2.00 1.99 15.70
CA GLN A 16 -2.84 3.16 15.58
C GLN A 16 -2.04 4.46 15.69
N VAL A 17 -0.97 4.49 16.50
CA VAL A 17 -0.17 5.70 16.72
C VAL A 17 0.49 6.18 15.41
N PRO A 18 1.32 5.38 14.71
CA PRO A 18 1.89 5.79 13.43
C PRO A 18 0.86 5.92 12.30
N LEU A 19 -0.30 5.27 12.39
CA LEU A 19 -1.36 5.46 11.40
C LEU A 19 -2.04 6.82 11.56
N LEU A 20 -2.48 7.16 12.78
CA LEU A 20 -3.27 8.36 13.09
C LEU A 20 -2.42 9.64 13.23
N PHE A 21 -1.14 9.51 13.57
CA PHE A 21 -0.26 10.65 13.83
C PHE A 21 0.98 10.63 12.92
N PRO A 22 0.97 11.40 11.81
CA PRO A 22 2.08 11.45 10.86
C PRO A 22 3.44 11.80 11.49
N LEU A 23 3.43 12.64 12.54
CA LEU A 23 4.63 13.07 13.27
C LEU A 23 5.39 11.95 13.99
N THR A 24 4.75 10.79 14.16
CA THR A 24 5.33 9.63 14.85
C THR A 24 5.95 8.62 13.88
N ARG A 25 5.81 8.84 12.56
CA ARG A 25 6.35 7.95 11.54
C ARG A 25 7.85 8.13 11.41
N THR A 26 8.59 7.02 11.31
CA THR A 26 10.03 7.06 11.05
C THR A 26 10.31 7.50 9.61
N THR A 27 11.21 8.48 9.44
CA THR A 27 11.54 9.12 8.15
C THR A 27 12.44 8.26 7.25
N GLY A 28 12.87 7.08 7.70
CA GLY A 28 13.91 6.28 7.07
C GLY A 28 13.64 5.81 5.63
N LEU A 29 12.44 6.03 5.09
CA LEU A 29 12.04 5.53 3.77
C LEU A 29 11.52 6.62 2.81
N THR A 30 11.62 7.90 3.14
CA THR A 30 11.24 8.98 2.21
C THR A 30 12.04 8.98 0.90
N LYS A 31 13.18 8.27 0.87
CA LYS A 31 14.03 8.08 -0.31
C LYS A 31 13.83 6.73 -1.04
N GLN A 32 12.97 5.83 -0.55
CA GLN A 32 12.72 4.53 -1.21
C GLN A 32 11.43 4.56 -2.04
N ARG A 33 11.35 3.68 -3.06
CA ARG A 33 10.13 3.45 -3.86
C ARG A 33 8.92 3.26 -2.92
N THR A 34 7.79 3.87 -3.28
CA THR A 34 6.53 3.77 -2.53
C THR A 34 6.23 2.30 -2.21
N ASN A 35 6.25 1.94 -0.93
CA ASN A 35 5.90 0.58 -0.47
C ASN A 35 4.47 0.56 0.10
N THR A 36 3.94 -0.63 0.38
CA THR A 36 2.57 -0.82 0.87
C THR A 36 2.27 0.01 2.13
N VAL A 37 3.23 0.12 3.05
CA VAL A 37 3.10 0.93 4.28
C VAL A 37 3.00 2.42 3.94
N THR A 38 3.81 2.91 3.00
CA THR A 38 3.71 4.29 2.49
C THR A 38 2.36 4.57 1.84
N MET A 39 1.80 3.63 1.08
CA MET A 39 0.47 3.78 0.49
C MET A 39 -0.62 3.89 1.55
N ILE A 40 -0.54 3.07 2.62
CA ILE A 40 -1.47 3.13 3.74
C ILE A 40 -1.39 4.48 4.44
N TYR A 41 -0.18 4.96 4.75
CA TYR A 41 0.00 6.29 5.35
C TYR A 41 -0.61 7.40 4.50
N LYS A 42 -0.32 7.42 3.20
CA LYS A 42 -0.91 8.40 2.27
C LYS A 42 -2.44 8.31 2.21
N SER A 43 -3.00 7.12 2.36
CA SER A 43 -4.45 6.92 2.35
C SER A 43 -5.09 7.45 3.63
N VAL A 44 -4.50 7.16 4.79
CA VAL A 44 -4.98 7.65 6.09
C VAL A 44 -4.84 9.18 6.20
N ASP A 45 -3.75 9.76 5.69
CA ASP A 45 -3.52 11.21 5.70
C ASP A 45 -4.53 12.00 4.86
N ARG A 46 -5.17 11.34 3.89
CA ARG A 46 -6.21 11.94 3.05
C ARG A 46 -7.59 11.93 3.71
N LEU A 47 -7.77 11.24 4.84
CA LEU A 47 -9.03 11.22 5.56
C LEU A 47 -9.28 12.60 6.20
N LYS A 48 -10.47 13.16 5.97
CA LYS A 48 -10.89 14.42 6.59
C LYS A 48 -11.33 14.17 8.02
N ARG A 49 -10.93 15.03 8.95
CA ARG A 49 -11.46 15.07 10.32
C ARG A 49 -12.65 16.02 10.37
N ILE A 50 -13.75 15.59 10.95
CA ILE A 50 -15.02 16.35 11.00
C ILE A 50 -15.54 16.57 12.43
N HIS A 51 -15.13 15.76 13.40
CA HIS A 51 -15.55 15.91 14.80
C HIS A 51 -14.35 16.27 15.67
N GLU A 52 -14.14 17.58 15.87
CA GLU A 52 -13.24 18.10 16.90
C GLU A 52 -14.06 18.91 17.92
N PRO A 53 -13.77 18.82 19.22
CA PRO A 53 -12.63 18.14 19.83
C PRO A 53 -12.86 16.64 20.11
N VAL A 54 -11.79 15.85 20.05
CA VAL A 54 -11.82 14.41 20.37
C VAL A 54 -11.74 14.20 21.88
N HIS A 55 -12.63 13.41 22.47
CA HIS A 55 -12.61 13.08 23.89
C HIS A 55 -11.84 11.76 24.15
N LEU A 56 -10.69 11.85 24.81
CA LEU A 56 -9.86 10.70 25.15
C LEU A 56 -10.06 10.24 26.59
N ASN A 57 -9.78 8.97 26.84
CA ASN A 57 -9.56 8.51 28.20
C ASN A 57 -8.09 8.69 28.63
N ILE A 58 -7.86 8.67 29.94
CA ILE A 58 -6.55 8.92 30.54
C ILE A 58 -5.51 7.88 30.10
N ALA A 59 -5.88 6.59 30.05
CA ALA A 59 -4.96 5.52 29.67
C ALA A 59 -4.45 5.69 28.24
N THR A 60 -5.33 6.02 27.28
CA THR A 60 -4.95 6.34 25.91
C THR A 60 -4.07 7.58 25.87
N ALA A 61 -4.40 8.63 26.60
CA ALA A 61 -3.61 9.87 26.59
C ALA A 61 -2.17 9.64 27.05
N LEU A 62 -1.96 8.87 28.13
CA LEU A 62 -0.65 8.63 28.73
C LEU A 62 0.34 7.87 27.82
N ILE A 63 -0.16 7.00 26.93
CA ILE A 63 0.68 6.24 26.00
C ILE A 63 1.09 7.02 24.75
N LEU A 64 0.45 8.16 24.48
CA LEU A 64 0.74 8.95 23.29
C LEU A 64 2.16 9.53 23.34
N PRO A 65 2.88 9.58 22.21
CA PRO A 65 4.13 10.34 22.12
C PRO A 65 3.87 11.85 22.34
N VAL A 66 4.79 12.53 23.02
CA VAL A 66 4.69 13.97 23.32
C VAL A 66 4.51 14.84 22.06
N LYS A 67 5.03 14.40 20.92
CA LYS A 67 4.82 15.10 19.65
C LYS A 67 3.38 15.14 19.17
N THR A 68 2.55 14.16 19.56
CA THR A 68 1.16 14.07 19.09
C THR A 68 0.30 15.16 19.69
N ILE A 69 0.58 15.54 20.95
CA ILE A 69 -0.16 16.59 21.66
C ILE A 69 0.23 18.00 21.20
N GLN A 70 1.19 18.16 20.29
CA GLN A 70 1.58 19.45 19.74
C GLN A 70 0.68 19.84 18.55
N GLN A 71 0.23 21.09 18.51
CA GLN A 71 -0.51 21.64 17.38
C GLN A 71 0.44 22.07 16.24
N PRO A 72 0.25 21.60 15.00
CA PRO A 72 1.12 21.93 13.87
C PRO A 72 0.74 23.27 13.19
N SER A 73 0.84 24.41 13.89
CA SER A 73 0.77 25.80 13.38
C SER A 73 0.86 26.77 14.58
N VAL A 74 1.52 27.92 14.64
CA VAL A 74 2.18 28.85 13.69
C VAL A 74 3.47 29.32 14.38
N ILE A 75 4.65 29.15 13.77
CA ILE A 75 5.94 29.78 14.17
C ILE A 75 6.17 29.87 15.69
N VAL A 76 6.26 28.74 16.39
CA VAL A 76 6.76 28.75 17.78
C VAL A 76 7.68 27.56 18.04
N SER A 77 8.66 27.81 18.92
CA SER A 77 9.89 27.03 19.12
C SER A 77 9.78 25.52 18.91
N LYS A 78 10.70 24.95 18.12
CA LYS A 78 10.82 23.49 17.99
C LYS A 78 10.97 22.85 19.37
N MET A 79 10.20 21.80 19.63
CA MET A 79 10.39 20.99 20.83
C MET A 79 11.83 20.44 20.89
N PRO A 80 12.38 20.19 22.10
CA PRO A 80 13.70 19.59 22.24
C PRO A 80 13.77 18.26 21.49
N ILE A 81 14.95 17.91 20.97
CA ILE A 81 15.16 16.68 20.19
C ILE A 81 14.62 15.45 20.93
N ARG A 82 14.85 15.37 22.25
CA ARG A 82 14.36 14.26 23.10
C ARG A 82 12.83 14.12 23.18
N ALA A 83 12.06 15.13 22.80
CA ALA A 83 10.59 15.01 22.72
C ALA A 83 10.14 13.94 21.72
N THR A 84 11.00 13.53 20.78
CA THR A 84 10.76 12.39 19.88
C THR A 84 10.65 11.05 20.62
N GLN A 85 11.27 10.94 21.80
CA GLN A 85 11.41 9.68 22.56
C GLN A 85 10.52 9.63 23.80
N LEU A 86 9.88 10.74 24.15
CA LEU A 86 9.05 10.86 25.35
C LEU A 86 7.59 10.53 25.06
N GLN A 87 6.93 9.95 26.06
CA GLN A 87 5.49 9.75 26.12
C GLN A 87 4.84 10.77 27.05
N VAL A 88 3.53 10.95 26.94
CA VAL A 88 2.78 11.87 27.81
C VAL A 88 2.94 11.51 29.29
N LYS A 89 3.00 10.22 29.65
CA LYS A 89 3.24 9.74 31.03
C LYS A 89 4.56 10.22 31.66
N ASP A 90 5.51 10.64 30.84
CA ASP A 90 6.80 11.17 31.30
C ASP A 90 6.67 12.63 31.75
N LEU A 91 5.67 13.34 31.23
CA LEU A 91 5.38 14.75 31.51
C LEU A 91 4.19 14.95 32.45
N TYR A 92 3.16 14.12 32.33
CA TYR A 92 1.88 14.26 33.02
C TYR A 92 1.53 12.97 33.78
N GLN A 93 0.73 13.12 34.84
CA GLN A 93 0.18 12.03 35.63
C GLN A 93 -1.30 12.34 35.94
N PRO A 94 -2.13 11.32 36.24
CA PRO A 94 -3.47 11.56 36.75
C PRO A 94 -3.41 12.37 38.05
N ASN A 95 -4.28 13.38 38.18
CA ASN A 95 -4.42 14.14 39.42
C ASN A 95 -4.96 13.19 40.52
N PRO A 96 -4.28 13.07 41.67
CA PRO A 96 -4.72 12.23 42.78
C PRO A 96 -6.15 12.52 43.26
N ASP A 97 -6.53 13.80 43.25
CA ASP A 97 -7.85 14.27 43.71
C ASP A 97 -8.91 14.17 42.60
N GLN A 98 -8.48 14.23 41.33
CA GLN A 98 -9.35 14.15 40.16
C GLN A 98 -8.72 13.23 39.10
N PRO A 99 -8.89 11.89 39.20
CA PRO A 99 -8.19 10.93 38.34
C PRO A 99 -8.47 11.06 36.83
N LEU A 100 -9.56 11.74 36.46
CA LEU A 100 -9.94 12.04 35.07
C LEU A 100 -9.27 13.30 34.51
N GLN A 101 -8.49 14.01 35.33
CA GLN A 101 -7.71 15.17 34.95
C GLN A 101 -6.22 14.82 34.98
N LEU A 102 -5.46 15.30 34.00
CA LEU A 102 -4.01 15.21 33.97
C LEU A 102 -3.38 16.44 34.62
N GLU A 103 -2.41 16.21 35.48
CA GLU A 103 -1.54 17.25 36.04
C GLU A 103 -0.07 17.04 35.60
N ALA A 104 0.69 18.13 35.52
CA ALA A 104 2.10 18.06 35.18
C ALA A 104 2.89 17.42 36.34
N ARG A 105 3.78 16.47 36.00
CA ARG A 105 4.62 15.80 36.99
C ARG A 105 5.58 16.78 37.67
N LYS A 106 5.68 16.66 38.99
CA LYS A 106 6.65 17.43 39.78
C LYS A 106 8.07 16.94 39.47
N ALA A 107 9.02 17.88 39.39
CA ALA A 107 10.43 17.60 39.10
C ALA A 107 11.07 16.39 39.84
N PRO A 108 10.84 16.17 41.15
CA PRO A 108 11.41 15.01 41.85
C PRO A 108 10.87 13.67 41.35
N THR A 109 9.65 13.62 40.84
CA THR A 109 9.01 12.39 40.34
C THR A 109 9.50 11.99 38.95
N ILE A 110 10.17 12.90 38.23
CA ILE A 110 10.67 12.65 36.87
C ILE A 110 12.08 12.04 36.96
N PRO A 111 12.33 10.90 36.28
CA PRO A 111 13.65 10.28 36.20
C PRO A 111 14.75 11.27 35.79
N ALA A 112 15.93 11.16 36.43
CA ALA A 112 16.98 12.17 36.35
C ALA A 112 17.51 12.38 34.91
N ASP A 113 17.57 11.30 34.13
CA ASP A 113 18.03 11.26 32.74
C ASP A 113 17.13 12.07 31.78
N ILE A 114 15.82 12.09 32.00
CA ILE A 114 14.85 12.83 31.16
C ILE A 114 14.37 14.16 31.78
N ARG A 115 14.66 14.41 33.06
CA ARG A 115 14.17 15.57 33.83
C ARG A 115 14.42 16.92 33.16
N ARG A 116 15.63 17.14 32.62
CA ARG A 116 15.98 18.42 31.96
C ARG A 116 15.13 18.66 30.71
N ALA A 117 14.90 17.61 29.92
CA ALA A 117 14.07 17.71 28.72
C ALA A 117 12.59 17.96 29.09
N CYS A 118 12.08 17.21 30.06
CA CYS A 118 10.69 17.35 30.53
C CYS A 118 10.42 18.76 31.09
N LYS A 119 11.32 19.29 31.94
CA LYS A 119 11.21 20.66 32.44
C LYS A 119 11.19 21.69 31.32
N LYS A 120 12.04 21.53 30.30
CA LYS A 120 12.09 22.45 29.16
C LYS A 120 10.79 22.41 28.35
N ILE A 121 10.24 21.22 28.09
CA ILE A 121 8.98 21.05 27.37
C ILE A 121 7.82 21.67 28.15
N LEU A 122 7.66 21.32 29.43
CA LEU A 122 6.61 21.89 30.29
C LEU A 122 6.72 23.40 30.38
N LYS A 123 7.94 23.94 30.51
CA LYS A 123 8.18 25.39 30.48
C LYS A 123 7.74 26.01 29.15
N GLN A 124 8.07 25.39 28.02
CA GLN A 124 7.64 25.88 26.71
C GLN A 124 6.12 25.84 26.52
N ILE A 125 5.43 24.82 27.05
CA ILE A 125 3.97 24.74 27.04
C ILE A 125 3.37 25.86 27.90
N ASN A 126 3.85 26.01 29.15
CA ASN A 126 3.34 27.03 30.08
C ASN A 126 3.60 28.46 29.61
N GLU A 127 4.73 28.72 28.94
CA GLU A 127 5.05 30.02 28.34
C GLU A 127 4.33 30.26 27.01
N ASN A 128 3.38 29.40 26.61
CA ASN A 128 2.69 29.42 25.32
C ASN A 128 3.64 29.41 24.11
N LYS A 129 4.86 28.91 24.29
CA LYS A 129 5.86 28.72 23.23
C LYS A 129 5.64 27.45 22.41
N VAL A 130 4.77 26.57 22.88
CA VAL A 130 4.33 25.36 22.20
C VAL A 130 2.83 25.21 22.48
N HIS A 131 2.01 25.30 21.44
CA HIS A 131 0.58 25.07 21.56
C HIS A 131 0.26 23.58 21.59
N ILE A 132 -0.65 23.20 22.48
CA ILE A 132 -1.15 21.83 22.59
C ILE A 132 -2.45 21.65 21.82
N GLN A 133 -2.69 20.44 21.33
CA GLN A 133 -3.90 20.09 20.60
C GLN A 133 -5.15 20.28 21.48
N PRO A 134 -6.30 20.70 20.89
CA PRO A 134 -7.54 20.92 21.64
C PRO A 134 -7.99 19.71 22.45
N TYR A 135 -7.88 18.50 21.87
CA TYR A 135 -8.24 17.25 22.56
C TYR A 135 -7.43 17.01 23.85
N PHE A 136 -6.18 17.46 23.88
CA PHE A 136 -5.30 17.27 25.04
C PHE A 136 -5.54 18.36 26.09
N ASN A 137 -5.85 19.59 25.64
CA ASN A 137 -6.22 20.68 26.54
C ASN A 137 -7.44 20.34 27.41
N LEU A 138 -8.43 19.62 26.85
CA LEU A 138 -9.59 19.12 27.61
C LEU A 138 -9.19 18.21 28.79
N MET A 139 -8.09 17.47 28.67
CA MET A 139 -7.62 16.56 29.72
C MET A 139 -6.93 17.29 30.87
N LEU A 140 -6.52 18.55 30.67
CA LEU A 140 -5.91 19.40 31.70
C LEU A 140 -6.97 20.19 32.49
N GLN A 141 -8.21 20.25 31.97
CA GLN A 141 -9.32 20.94 32.60
C GLN A 141 -10.13 19.99 33.50
N PRO A 142 -10.94 20.52 34.44
CA PRO A 142 -11.82 19.70 35.25
C PRO A 142 -12.75 18.84 34.36
N PRO A 143 -13.02 17.58 34.73
CA PRO A 143 -13.82 16.69 33.92
C PRO A 143 -15.25 17.24 33.74
N GLN A 144 -15.68 17.35 32.49
CA GLN A 144 -17.05 17.69 32.12
C GLN A 144 -17.95 16.44 32.29
N ASP A 145 -19.25 16.65 32.52
CA ASP A 145 -20.23 15.57 32.58
C ASP A 145 -20.22 14.74 31.29
N GLY A 146 -20.09 13.42 31.42
CA GLY A 146 -20.00 12.49 30.28
C GLY A 146 -18.57 12.09 29.85
N THR A 147 -17.53 12.48 30.60
CA THR A 147 -16.15 12.01 30.35
C THR A 147 -16.01 10.49 30.46
N ASN A 148 -15.42 9.86 29.43
CA ASN A 148 -15.22 8.41 29.35
C ASN A 148 -14.40 7.89 30.53
N ARG A 149 -15.05 7.14 31.44
CA ARG A 149 -14.43 6.53 32.63
C ARG A 149 -13.64 5.24 32.35
N THR A 150 -13.54 4.84 31.08
CA THR A 150 -12.87 3.59 30.70
C THR A 150 -11.37 3.68 30.99
N THR A 151 -10.84 2.68 31.69
CA THR A 151 -9.40 2.54 31.94
C THR A 151 -8.66 1.87 30.78
N ASP A 152 -9.38 1.30 29.82
CA ASP A 152 -8.77 0.58 28.71
C ASP A 152 -8.26 1.53 27.63
N ILE A 153 -7.09 1.21 27.08
CA ILE A 153 -6.52 1.93 25.95
C ILE A 153 -7.44 1.77 24.74
N SER A 154 -8.00 2.88 24.27
CA SER A 154 -8.87 2.94 23.10
C SER A 154 -8.55 4.13 22.21
N PHE A 155 -8.25 3.85 20.94
CA PHE A 155 -8.08 4.85 19.88
C PHE A 155 -9.37 5.13 19.10
N LYS A 156 -10.48 4.49 19.48
CA LYS A 156 -11.78 4.64 18.82
C LYS A 156 -12.22 6.11 18.71
N PRO A 157 -12.05 6.98 19.72
CA PRO A 157 -12.42 8.39 19.58
C PRO A 157 -11.72 9.12 18.42
N PHE A 158 -10.47 8.79 18.14
CA PHE A 158 -9.77 9.34 16.97
C PHE A 158 -10.31 8.79 15.66
N ILE A 159 -10.69 7.51 15.63
CA ILE A 159 -11.25 6.88 14.43
C ILE A 159 -12.62 7.50 14.13
N ASP A 160 -13.48 7.60 15.14
CA ASP A 160 -14.82 8.17 15.01
C ASP A 160 -14.81 9.68 14.66
N SER A 161 -13.67 10.37 14.84
CA SER A 161 -13.49 11.76 14.39
C SER A 161 -13.33 11.94 12.88
N TYR A 162 -13.03 10.87 12.14
CA TYR A 162 -12.87 10.92 10.69
C TYR A 162 -14.21 10.84 9.97
N ASP A 163 -14.28 11.53 8.85
CA ASP A 163 -15.40 11.45 7.92
C ASP A 163 -15.23 10.25 7.00
N PHE A 164 -15.94 9.17 7.31
CA PHE A 164 -16.07 8.02 6.42
C PHE A 164 -17.33 8.10 5.53
N ASN A 165 -18.23 9.06 5.77
CA ASN A 165 -19.56 9.10 5.16
C ASN A 165 -19.64 10.04 3.94
N SER A 166 -18.72 11.00 3.78
CA SER A 166 -18.71 11.91 2.61
C SER A 166 -18.12 11.31 1.33
N GLN A 167 -17.67 10.06 1.33
CA GLN A 167 -17.33 9.37 0.10
C GLN A 167 -18.62 8.86 -0.56
N GLN A 168 -19.22 9.68 -1.42
CA GLN A 168 -20.38 9.34 -2.26
C GLN A 168 -20.16 8.15 -3.21
N GLY A 169 -18.97 7.54 -3.21
CA GLY A 169 -18.69 6.29 -3.91
C GLY A 169 -18.34 5.18 -2.93
N ILE A 170 -19.16 4.13 -2.89
CA ILE A 170 -18.84 2.81 -2.32
C ILE A 170 -18.80 2.76 -0.78
N THR A 171 -19.91 3.08 -0.10
CA THR A 171 -20.02 2.91 1.36
C THR A 171 -21.27 2.13 1.76
N ARG A 172 -21.50 0.97 1.15
CA ARG A 172 -22.25 -0.06 1.87
C ARG A 172 -21.30 -0.59 2.93
N GLN A 173 -21.61 -0.45 4.22
CA GLN A 173 -20.81 -1.07 5.28
C GLN A 173 -20.72 -2.59 4.99
N ILE A 174 -19.56 -3.03 4.53
CA ILE A 174 -19.32 -4.43 4.22
C ILE A 174 -18.98 -5.12 5.53
N SER A 175 -19.77 -6.11 5.93
CA SER A 175 -19.44 -6.89 7.13
C SER A 175 -18.06 -7.54 6.97
N THR A 176 -17.31 -7.71 8.07
CA THR A 176 -16.02 -8.41 8.02
C THR A 176 -16.15 -9.81 7.39
N ARG A 177 -17.30 -10.46 7.59
CA ARG A 177 -17.62 -11.74 6.94
C ARG A 177 -17.72 -11.59 5.42
N THR A 178 -18.47 -10.61 4.93
CA THR A 178 -18.61 -10.33 3.50
C THR A 178 -17.26 -9.96 2.87
N PHE A 179 -16.46 -9.12 3.54
CA PHE A 179 -15.11 -8.79 3.06
C PHE A 179 -14.21 -10.03 2.99
N ARG A 180 -14.16 -10.84 4.05
CA ARG A 180 -13.39 -12.10 4.06
C ARG A 180 -13.88 -13.08 3.00
N THR A 181 -15.20 -13.18 2.81
CA THR A 181 -15.81 -14.03 1.80
C THR A 181 -15.40 -13.56 0.40
N ALA A 182 -15.48 -12.26 0.11
CA ALA A 182 -14.97 -11.69 -1.14
C ALA A 182 -13.45 -11.89 -1.34
N CYS A 183 -12.66 -11.89 -0.27
CA CYS A 183 -11.23 -12.22 -0.34
C CYS A 183 -10.97 -13.72 -0.56
N ILE A 184 -11.86 -14.60 -0.11
CA ILE A 184 -11.78 -16.06 -0.30
C ILE A 184 -12.28 -16.45 -1.69
N GLU A 185 -13.37 -15.83 -2.14
CA GLU A 185 -13.91 -15.88 -3.50
C GLU A 185 -13.04 -15.11 -4.50
N ALA A 186 -11.91 -14.54 -4.06
CA ALA A 186 -10.98 -13.85 -4.93
C ALA A 186 -10.61 -14.76 -6.10
N HIS A 187 -10.51 -14.17 -7.29
CA HIS A 187 -10.32 -14.84 -8.57
C HIS A 187 -9.08 -15.76 -8.66
N THR A 188 -8.19 -15.68 -7.68
CA THR A 188 -6.97 -16.50 -7.57
C THR A 188 -7.15 -17.78 -6.77
N SER A 189 -8.29 -17.99 -6.10
CA SER A 189 -8.56 -19.14 -5.24
C SER A 189 -8.69 -20.47 -5.99
N SER A 190 -9.05 -20.41 -7.28
CA SER A 190 -9.12 -21.56 -8.19
C SER A 190 -7.74 -22.06 -8.66
N ILE A 191 -6.67 -21.28 -8.44
CA ILE A 191 -5.32 -21.62 -8.89
C ILE A 191 -4.62 -22.48 -7.84
N ALA A 192 -4.11 -23.63 -8.28
CA ALA A 192 -3.42 -24.58 -7.40
C ALA A 192 -2.20 -23.94 -6.70
N ARG A 193 -1.97 -24.32 -5.44
CA ARG A 193 -0.82 -23.84 -4.66
C ARG A 193 0.52 -24.18 -5.33
N SER A 194 0.64 -25.35 -5.95
CA SER A 194 1.81 -25.77 -6.72
C SER A 194 2.14 -24.79 -7.84
N ASN A 195 1.13 -24.35 -8.58
CA ASN A 195 1.31 -23.43 -9.71
C ASN A 195 1.75 -22.04 -9.23
N TRP A 196 1.21 -21.58 -8.10
CA TRP A 196 1.70 -20.37 -7.45
C TRP A 196 3.16 -20.50 -7.02
N ASN A 197 3.52 -21.60 -6.36
CA ASN A 197 4.90 -21.83 -5.92
C ASN A 197 5.86 -21.85 -7.12
N PHE A 198 5.49 -22.55 -8.19
CA PHE A 198 6.23 -22.59 -9.45
C PHE A 198 6.40 -21.19 -10.03
N PHE A 199 5.32 -20.42 -10.19
CA PHE A 199 5.38 -19.05 -10.70
C PHE A 199 6.26 -18.13 -9.83
N TRP A 200 6.21 -18.29 -8.51
CA TRP A 200 7.05 -17.51 -7.59
C TRP A 200 8.53 -17.94 -7.65
N SER A 201 8.85 -19.20 -8.00
CA SER A 201 10.23 -19.65 -8.17
C SER A 201 10.90 -19.18 -9.48
N LEU A 202 10.13 -18.72 -10.47
CA LEU A 202 10.69 -18.27 -11.75
C LEU A 202 11.56 -17.01 -11.62
N SER A 203 12.68 -16.95 -12.34
CA SER A 203 13.56 -15.78 -12.43
C SER A 203 12.97 -14.68 -13.32
N LEU A 204 11.88 -14.07 -12.88
CA LEU A 204 11.14 -13.03 -13.58
C LEU A 204 11.32 -11.66 -12.94
N ASN A 205 11.45 -10.63 -13.77
CA ASN A 205 11.39 -9.25 -13.31
C ASN A 205 9.98 -8.87 -12.78
N LEU A 206 9.94 -7.75 -12.07
CA LEU A 206 8.72 -7.26 -11.43
C LEU A 206 7.60 -6.91 -12.43
N VAL A 207 7.94 -6.56 -13.68
CA VAL A 207 6.95 -6.24 -14.72
C VAL A 207 6.21 -7.50 -15.14
N HIS A 208 6.91 -8.57 -15.49
CA HIS A 208 6.29 -9.86 -15.86
C HIS A 208 5.34 -10.35 -14.76
N ARG A 209 5.82 -10.32 -13.51
CA ARG A 209 5.04 -10.77 -12.35
C ARG A 209 3.78 -9.93 -12.15
N ASN A 210 3.89 -8.60 -12.21
CA ASN A 210 2.76 -7.72 -12.01
C ASN A 210 1.69 -7.86 -13.09
N VAL A 211 2.08 -8.05 -14.36
CA VAL A 211 1.12 -8.17 -15.46
C VAL A 211 0.23 -9.39 -15.26
N ILE A 212 0.84 -10.55 -15.02
CA ILE A 212 0.09 -11.79 -14.75
C ILE A 212 -0.73 -11.68 -13.48
N TYR A 213 -0.14 -11.18 -12.39
CA TYR A 213 -0.88 -11.04 -11.14
C TYR A 213 -2.12 -10.17 -11.32
N ARG A 214 -1.99 -9.01 -11.99
CA ARG A 214 -3.10 -8.11 -12.29
C ARG A 214 -4.11 -8.68 -13.28
N PHE A 215 -3.67 -9.52 -14.22
CA PHE A 215 -4.57 -10.25 -15.10
C PHE A 215 -5.43 -11.22 -14.30
N LEU A 216 -4.81 -12.04 -13.44
CA LEU A 216 -5.48 -13.01 -12.57
C LEU A 216 -6.43 -12.38 -11.55
N THR A 217 -6.07 -11.22 -11.00
CA THR A 217 -6.91 -10.49 -10.04
C THR A 217 -7.90 -9.55 -10.71
N HIS A 218 -7.95 -9.50 -12.04
CA HIS A 218 -8.79 -8.58 -12.82
C HIS A 218 -8.56 -7.09 -12.50
N THR A 219 -7.37 -6.73 -12.01
CA THR A 219 -6.97 -5.35 -11.67
C THR A 219 -6.02 -4.74 -12.69
N ILE A 220 -5.88 -5.34 -13.87
CA ILE A 220 -5.12 -4.74 -14.97
C ILE A 220 -5.91 -3.55 -15.51
N PRO A 221 -5.29 -2.36 -15.69
CA PRO A 221 -6.02 -1.13 -16.01
C PRO A 221 -6.39 -1.09 -17.50
N THR A 222 -7.38 -1.90 -17.86
CA THR A 222 -8.04 -1.90 -19.17
C THR A 222 -8.81 -0.60 -19.38
N LYS A 223 -9.03 -0.18 -20.62
CA LYS A 223 -9.90 0.96 -20.92
C LYS A 223 -11.30 0.79 -20.36
N ARG A 224 -11.89 -0.43 -20.39
CA ARG A 224 -13.17 -0.71 -19.74
C ARG A 224 -13.15 -0.40 -18.24
N LEU A 225 -12.12 -0.88 -17.53
CA LEU A 225 -11.99 -0.65 -16.09
C LEU A 225 -11.71 0.83 -15.77
N LEU A 226 -10.87 1.50 -16.56
CA LEU A 226 -10.57 2.92 -16.38
C LEU A 226 -11.77 3.81 -16.68
N HIS A 227 -12.58 3.47 -17.68
CA HIS A 227 -13.83 4.16 -17.99
C HIS A 227 -14.86 3.97 -16.88
N TYR A 228 -14.99 2.75 -16.33
CA TYR A 228 -15.85 2.49 -15.17
C TYR A 228 -15.48 3.37 -13.95
N PHE A 229 -14.20 3.69 -13.78
CA PHE A 229 -13.72 4.60 -12.73
C PHE A 229 -13.67 6.08 -13.15
N GLU A 230 -14.23 6.44 -14.31
CA GLU A 230 -14.24 7.81 -14.84
C GLU A 230 -12.83 8.41 -15.05
N ILE A 231 -11.82 7.55 -15.22
CA ILE A 231 -10.43 7.95 -15.50
C ILE A 231 -10.17 8.08 -17.01
N ALA A 232 -10.91 7.32 -17.83
CA ALA A 232 -10.81 7.35 -19.28
C ALA A 232 -12.14 7.73 -19.92
N GLU A 233 -12.09 8.49 -21.01
CA GLU A 233 -13.28 8.97 -21.75
C GLU A 233 -14.05 7.86 -22.47
N SER A 234 -13.42 6.73 -22.74
CA SER A 234 -14.01 5.64 -23.52
C SER A 234 -13.49 4.26 -23.07
N PRO A 235 -14.34 3.22 -23.09
CA PRO A 235 -13.93 1.84 -22.78
C PRO A 235 -13.24 1.13 -23.97
N LEU A 236 -13.09 1.82 -25.11
CA LEU A 236 -12.59 1.24 -26.35
C LEU A 236 -11.06 1.18 -26.40
N CYS A 237 -10.55 0.12 -27.01
CA CYS A 237 -9.13 -0.10 -27.24
C CYS A 237 -8.57 0.96 -28.20
N PRO A 238 -7.48 1.66 -27.85
CA PRO A 238 -6.91 2.72 -28.69
C PRO A 238 -6.28 2.21 -30.00
N ILE A 239 -6.10 0.89 -30.14
CA ILE A 239 -5.46 0.28 -31.32
C ILE A 239 -6.48 -0.16 -32.36
N CYS A 240 -7.60 -0.76 -31.94
CA CYS A 240 -8.55 -1.38 -32.86
C CYS A 240 -10.00 -0.91 -32.68
N GLY A 241 -10.29 -0.06 -31.69
CA GLY A 241 -11.62 0.51 -31.48
C GLY A 241 -12.65 -0.42 -30.81
N ASN A 242 -12.35 -1.69 -30.57
CA ASN A 242 -13.24 -2.61 -29.86
C ASN A 242 -13.19 -2.41 -28.33
N GLU A 243 -14.22 -2.87 -27.60
CA GLU A 243 -14.23 -2.81 -26.13
C GLU A 243 -13.03 -3.56 -25.52
N GLU A 244 -12.27 -2.89 -24.65
CA GLU A 244 -11.04 -3.45 -24.09
C GLU A 244 -11.29 -4.05 -22.70
N ASN A 245 -11.39 -5.38 -22.65
CA ASN A 245 -11.25 -6.15 -21.41
C ASN A 245 -9.82 -6.71 -21.25
N ALA A 246 -9.54 -7.44 -20.17
CA ALA A 246 -8.19 -7.92 -19.87
C ALA A 246 -7.66 -8.91 -20.93
N VAL A 247 -8.54 -9.75 -21.47
CA VAL A 247 -8.21 -10.70 -22.54
C VAL A 247 -7.94 -9.95 -23.85
N HIS A 248 -8.75 -8.94 -24.17
CA HIS A 248 -8.52 -8.10 -25.34
C HIS A 248 -7.21 -7.33 -25.27
N LEU A 249 -6.94 -6.67 -24.13
CA LEU A 249 -5.75 -5.87 -23.87
C LEU A 249 -4.45 -6.66 -24.10
N LEU A 250 -4.42 -7.91 -23.64
CA LEU A 250 -3.20 -8.73 -23.63
C LEU A 250 -3.11 -9.73 -24.79
N PHE A 251 -4.24 -10.19 -25.35
CA PHE A 251 -4.25 -11.33 -26.27
C PHE A 251 -4.97 -11.06 -27.59
N LEU A 252 -6.21 -10.55 -27.54
CA LEU A 252 -7.13 -10.61 -28.69
C LEU A 252 -7.23 -9.34 -29.53
N CYS A 253 -6.61 -8.23 -29.10
CA CYS A 253 -6.46 -7.06 -29.96
C CYS A 253 -5.67 -7.43 -31.24
N SER A 254 -6.07 -6.91 -32.41
CA SER A 254 -5.51 -7.29 -33.72
C SER A 254 -3.98 -7.28 -33.77
N SER A 255 -3.34 -6.19 -33.30
CA SER A 255 -1.87 -6.11 -33.24
C SER A 255 -1.26 -7.11 -32.24
N LYS A 256 -1.97 -7.47 -31.16
CA LYS A 256 -1.51 -8.44 -30.16
C LYS A 256 -1.64 -9.88 -30.67
N VAL A 257 -2.67 -10.17 -31.45
CA VAL A 257 -2.82 -11.44 -32.17
C VAL A 257 -1.63 -11.67 -33.09
N SER A 258 -1.16 -10.65 -33.80
CA SER A 258 0.05 -10.76 -34.64
C SER A 258 1.31 -11.10 -33.84
N ILE A 259 1.48 -10.48 -32.65
CA ILE A 259 2.58 -10.82 -31.74
C ILE A 259 2.48 -12.27 -31.30
N TRP A 260 1.31 -12.69 -30.81
CA TRP A 260 1.11 -14.06 -30.33
C TRP A 260 1.32 -15.09 -31.43
N LYS A 261 0.85 -14.85 -32.66
CA LYS A 261 1.11 -15.73 -33.80
C LYS A 261 2.61 -15.87 -34.08
N ALA A 262 3.36 -14.77 -34.07
CA ALA A 262 4.80 -14.79 -34.28
C ALA A 262 5.53 -15.57 -33.16
N ILE A 263 5.18 -15.31 -31.90
CA ILE A 263 5.78 -16.01 -30.75
C ILE A 263 5.40 -17.49 -30.72
N ILE A 264 4.15 -17.83 -31.03
CA ILE A 264 3.69 -19.22 -31.12
C ILE A 264 4.50 -19.95 -32.19
N PHE A 265 4.60 -19.38 -33.39
CA PHE A 265 5.31 -20.03 -34.49
C PHE A 265 6.81 -20.23 -34.21
N GLU A 266 7.42 -19.28 -33.50
CA GLU A 266 8.87 -19.28 -33.29
C GLU A 266 9.34 -20.02 -32.03
N PHE A 267 8.54 -20.01 -30.97
CA PHE A 267 8.92 -20.54 -29.66
C PHE A 267 8.01 -21.66 -29.18
N LEU A 268 6.74 -21.67 -29.59
CA LEU A 268 5.78 -22.69 -29.21
C LEU A 268 5.55 -23.68 -30.36
N TRP A 269 4.73 -24.70 -30.15
CA TRP A 269 4.33 -25.58 -31.25
C TRP A 269 3.25 -24.90 -32.10
N PRO A 270 3.25 -25.02 -33.44
CA PRO A 270 2.26 -24.35 -34.30
C PRO A 270 0.80 -24.69 -34.02
N THR A 271 0.53 -25.82 -33.35
CA THR A 271 -0.84 -26.20 -32.94
C THR A 271 -1.32 -25.50 -31.68
N VAL A 272 -0.45 -24.78 -30.96
CA VAL A 272 -0.84 -24.02 -29.77
C VAL A 272 -1.66 -22.82 -30.22
N SER A 273 -2.87 -22.70 -29.68
CA SER A 273 -3.75 -21.57 -29.92
C SER A 273 -3.52 -20.45 -28.90
N ILE A 274 -4.00 -19.25 -29.21
CA ILE A 274 -4.03 -18.15 -28.23
C ILE A 274 -4.94 -18.53 -27.03
N GLY A 275 -5.98 -19.35 -27.26
CA GLY A 275 -6.84 -19.87 -26.20
C GLY A 275 -6.07 -20.71 -25.18
N ASP A 276 -5.19 -21.59 -25.65
CA ASP A 276 -4.32 -22.41 -24.79
C ASP A 276 -3.41 -21.51 -23.93
N VAL A 277 -2.85 -20.46 -24.53
CA VAL A 277 -2.03 -19.47 -23.81
C VAL A 277 -2.84 -18.74 -22.75
N ILE A 278 -4.08 -18.33 -23.05
CA ILE A 278 -4.97 -17.67 -22.09
C ILE A 278 -5.29 -18.60 -20.92
N GLN A 279 -5.61 -19.87 -21.20
CA GLN A 279 -5.90 -20.89 -20.18
C GLN A 279 -4.69 -21.14 -19.28
N ALA A 280 -3.50 -21.28 -19.86
CA ALA A 280 -2.26 -21.43 -19.12
C ALA A 280 -1.99 -20.21 -18.21
N CYS A 281 -2.20 -18.99 -18.71
CA CYS A 281 -2.06 -17.79 -17.90
C CYS A 281 -3.10 -17.69 -16.77
N SER A 282 -4.32 -18.19 -16.99
CA SER A 282 -5.42 -18.14 -16.02
C SER A 282 -5.27 -19.15 -14.89
N SER A 283 -4.55 -20.24 -15.13
CA SER A 283 -4.30 -21.33 -14.17
C SER A 283 -2.87 -21.37 -13.62
N LEU A 284 -1.97 -20.55 -14.20
CA LEU A 284 -0.52 -20.64 -14.02
C LEU A 284 0.06 -22.03 -14.31
N ASP A 285 -0.65 -22.84 -15.09
CA ASP A 285 -0.21 -24.15 -15.56
C ASP A 285 0.28 -24.06 -17.00
N PHE A 286 1.57 -24.34 -17.20
CA PHE A 286 2.22 -24.29 -18.51
C PHE A 286 2.69 -25.67 -18.98
N GLU A 287 2.38 -26.75 -18.26
CA GLU A 287 2.87 -28.10 -18.57
C GLU A 287 2.39 -28.58 -19.94
N ASN A 288 1.15 -28.24 -20.29
CA ASN A 288 0.51 -28.67 -21.54
C ASN A 288 0.85 -27.77 -22.75
N ILE A 289 1.59 -26.67 -22.55
CA ILE A 289 2.00 -25.82 -23.66
C ILE A 289 3.19 -26.47 -24.39
N LYS A 290 2.89 -27.14 -25.49
CA LYS A 290 3.91 -27.70 -26.39
C LYS A 290 4.79 -26.57 -26.93
N TYR A 291 6.10 -26.78 -26.91
CA TYR A 291 7.06 -25.76 -27.32
C TYR A 291 8.21 -26.31 -28.14
N VAL A 292 8.79 -25.44 -28.96
CA VAL A 292 10.03 -25.75 -29.67
C VAL A 292 11.16 -25.55 -28.67
N SER A 293 11.80 -26.65 -28.28
CA SER A 293 12.91 -26.58 -27.33
C SER A 293 14.04 -25.73 -27.91
N LYS A 294 14.25 -24.55 -27.32
CA LYS A 294 15.41 -23.71 -27.56
C LYS A 294 16.24 -23.70 -26.30
N SER A 295 17.56 -23.80 -26.44
CA SER A 295 18.49 -23.88 -25.30
C SER A 295 18.35 -22.72 -24.31
N TYR A 296 17.86 -21.57 -24.77
CA TYR A 296 17.78 -20.33 -24.00
C TYR A 296 16.38 -19.99 -23.46
N THR A 297 15.34 -20.78 -23.72
CA THR A 297 13.99 -20.45 -23.23
C THR A 297 13.08 -21.67 -23.09
N THR A 298 12.03 -21.50 -22.29
CA THR A 298 10.97 -22.47 -22.03
C THR A 298 9.62 -21.87 -22.46
N ALA A 299 8.58 -22.71 -22.56
CA ALA A 299 7.22 -22.27 -22.88
C ALA A 299 6.73 -21.15 -21.95
N HIS A 300 6.86 -21.34 -20.63
CA HIS A 300 6.43 -20.35 -19.64
C HIS A 300 7.22 -19.05 -19.75
N MET A 301 8.54 -19.09 -19.99
CA MET A 301 9.33 -17.86 -20.16
C MET A 301 8.90 -17.11 -21.42
N ALA A 302 8.72 -17.79 -22.54
CA ALA A 302 8.22 -17.17 -23.78
C ALA A 302 6.88 -16.47 -23.56
N VAL A 303 5.92 -17.12 -22.89
CA VAL A 303 4.60 -16.55 -22.62
C VAL A 303 4.68 -15.35 -21.65
N LEU A 304 5.36 -15.50 -20.52
CA LEU A 304 5.40 -14.48 -19.46
C LEU A 304 6.18 -13.23 -19.89
N VAL A 305 7.27 -13.40 -20.65
CA VAL A 305 8.04 -12.29 -21.23
C VAL A 305 7.25 -11.57 -22.32
N THR A 306 6.49 -12.32 -23.13
CA THR A 306 5.60 -11.75 -24.15
C THR A 306 4.56 -10.83 -23.51
N LEU A 307 3.91 -11.27 -22.43
CA LEU A 307 2.94 -10.45 -21.71
C LEU A 307 3.53 -9.16 -21.13
N GLY A 308 4.71 -9.24 -20.53
CA GLY A 308 5.35 -8.03 -19.99
C GLY A 308 5.79 -7.04 -21.06
N ASN A 309 6.18 -7.51 -22.25
CA ASN A 309 6.52 -6.64 -23.37
C ASN A 309 5.30 -6.02 -24.04
N ILE A 310 4.22 -6.80 -24.22
CA ILE A 310 2.91 -6.29 -24.65
C ILE A 310 2.45 -5.17 -23.71
N TRP A 311 2.50 -5.40 -22.40
CA TRP A 311 2.12 -4.42 -21.40
C TRP A 311 3.02 -3.18 -21.44
N ARG A 312 4.34 -3.33 -21.51
CA ARG A 312 5.28 -2.20 -21.61
C ARG A 312 5.01 -1.34 -22.85
N ALA A 313 4.80 -1.96 -24.00
CA ALA A 313 4.49 -1.25 -25.23
C ALA A 313 3.15 -0.51 -25.14
N GLN A 314 2.13 -1.11 -24.52
CA GLN A 314 0.86 -0.44 -24.27
C GLN A 314 1.02 0.79 -23.36
N VAL A 315 1.76 0.66 -22.26
CA VAL A 315 2.03 1.76 -21.32
C VAL A 315 2.80 2.88 -22.03
N ARG A 316 3.82 2.55 -22.83
CA ARG A 316 4.57 3.56 -23.62
C ARG A 316 3.67 4.29 -24.62
N MET A 317 2.78 3.57 -25.28
CA MET A 317 1.81 4.19 -26.18
C MET A 317 0.90 5.18 -25.45
N ILE A 318 0.41 4.83 -24.27
CA ILE A 318 -0.52 5.68 -23.50
C ILE A 318 0.19 6.89 -22.90
N PHE A 319 1.34 6.71 -22.25
CA PHE A 319 1.99 7.77 -21.47
C PHE A 319 3.09 8.54 -22.22
N HIS A 320 3.63 7.96 -23.28
CA HIS A 320 4.73 8.55 -24.06
C HIS A 320 4.38 8.72 -25.54
N SER A 321 3.11 8.53 -25.91
CA SER A 321 2.61 8.64 -27.29
C SER A 321 3.44 7.85 -28.31
N THR A 322 4.09 6.76 -27.87
CA THR A 322 4.93 5.94 -28.73
C THR A 322 4.06 5.01 -29.57
N PRO A 323 4.23 4.95 -30.90
CA PRO A 323 3.44 4.05 -31.73
C PRO A 323 3.55 2.59 -31.28
N PHE A 324 2.42 1.87 -31.27
CA PHE A 324 2.41 0.45 -30.98
C PHE A 324 2.66 -0.35 -32.27
N THR A 325 3.91 -0.81 -32.46
CA THR A 325 4.30 -1.64 -33.60
C THR A 325 4.55 -3.08 -33.14
N TRP A 326 3.76 -4.04 -33.64
CA TRP A 326 3.87 -5.43 -33.20
C TRP A 326 5.24 -6.07 -33.51
N ILE A 327 5.89 -5.66 -34.62
CA ILE A 327 7.21 -6.14 -35.03
C ILE A 327 8.27 -5.77 -33.99
N ASP A 328 8.27 -4.51 -33.54
CA ASP A 328 9.22 -4.02 -32.54
C ASP A 328 9.03 -4.74 -31.20
N VAL A 329 7.78 -5.02 -30.82
CA VAL A 329 7.48 -5.77 -29.60
C VAL A 329 8.00 -7.20 -29.71
N VAL A 330 7.82 -7.87 -30.85
CA VAL A 330 8.38 -9.21 -31.09
C VAL A 330 9.91 -9.19 -30.96
N GLN A 331 10.60 -8.21 -31.55
CA GLN A 331 12.06 -8.10 -31.42
C GLN A 331 12.51 -7.85 -29.97
N GLN A 332 11.79 -7.01 -29.22
CA GLN A 332 12.05 -6.79 -27.80
C GLN A 332 11.90 -8.07 -26.97
N ILE A 333 10.88 -8.89 -27.26
CA ILE A 333 10.68 -10.18 -26.61
C ILE A 333 11.87 -11.11 -26.85
N LYS A 334 12.31 -11.26 -28.10
CA LYS A 334 13.46 -12.11 -28.45
C LYS A 334 14.72 -11.68 -27.71
N ASN A 335 15.02 -10.39 -27.74
CA ASN A 335 16.20 -9.82 -27.08
C ASN A 335 16.15 -10.04 -25.57
N GLU A 336 14.99 -9.86 -24.94
CA GLU A 336 14.85 -10.04 -23.50
C GLU A 336 14.95 -11.52 -23.07
N LEU A 337 14.44 -12.45 -23.87
CA LEU A 337 14.61 -13.89 -23.60
C LEU A 337 16.09 -14.28 -23.60
N LEU A 338 16.87 -13.80 -24.57
CA LEU A 338 18.31 -14.02 -24.62
C LEU A 338 19.04 -13.40 -23.43
N GLN A 339 18.67 -12.18 -23.03
CA GLN A 339 19.25 -11.50 -21.88
C GLN A 339 18.96 -12.25 -20.57
N LEU A 340 17.72 -12.70 -20.36
CA LEU A 340 17.33 -13.46 -19.16
C LEU A 340 18.05 -14.79 -19.07
N HIS A 341 18.25 -15.47 -20.22
CA HIS A 341 19.05 -16.68 -20.27
C HIS A 341 20.51 -16.41 -19.87
N ALA A 342 21.15 -15.41 -20.48
CA ALA A 342 22.54 -15.05 -20.16
C ALA A 342 22.72 -14.72 -18.67
N GLN A 343 21.77 -13.99 -18.07
CA GLN A 343 21.79 -13.68 -16.64
C GLN A 343 21.67 -14.94 -15.77
N THR A 344 20.83 -15.89 -16.17
CA THR A 344 20.62 -17.15 -15.44
C THR A 344 21.87 -18.03 -15.50
N GLU A 345 22.54 -18.11 -16.65
CA GLU A 345 23.78 -18.88 -16.79
C GLU A 345 24.92 -18.28 -15.96
N ILE A 346 25.04 -16.95 -15.90
CA ILE A 346 26.03 -16.28 -15.01
C ILE A 346 25.77 -16.63 -13.53
N HIS A 347 24.50 -16.65 -13.10
CA HIS A 347 24.16 -16.98 -11.71
C HIS A 347 24.37 -18.46 -11.35
N LYS A 348 24.43 -19.38 -12.33
CA LYS A 348 24.77 -20.79 -12.08
C LYS A 348 26.27 -21.02 -11.93
N GLN A 349 27.11 -20.11 -12.40
CA GLN A 349 28.57 -20.19 -12.36
C GLN A 349 29.17 -19.58 -11.08
N LEU A 350 28.36 -18.87 -10.31
CA LEU A 350 28.68 -18.30 -8.99
C LEU A 350 28.08 -19.18 -7.90
#